data_AF-A0AAU5PXA4-F1
#
_entry.id   AF-A0AAU5PXA4-F1
#
_cell.length_a   1.000
_cell.length_b   1.000
_cell.length_c   1.000
_cell.angle_alpha   90.00
_cell.angle_beta   90.00
_cell.angle_gamma   90.00
#
_symmetry.space_group_name_H-M   'P 1'
#
loop_
_entity.id
_entity.type
_entity.pdbx_description
1 polymer ?
#
loop_
_entity_poly.entity_id
_entity_poly.type
_entity_poly.pdbx_seq_one_letter_code
_entity_poly.pdbx_strand_id
1 'polypeptide(L)'
;MTKQERAARTREALIRSAAEEFDRHGYTLAKLSAISTGAGVSPGALHFHFENKPAVAAAVEHEASTALRRAARVVHRQGSDALQNLTDTTHALARLLREDVVVRAGYRLSCSRGCRTDLNLRQEWQSCVQQRLAEAADEGLLATGHGGQQDLVRTVVAATVGLEALCRDNGEWLSPDTVTGLWRTLLPMLAAPGALDALDPAGSPAVPAARTPVV
;
A
#
# COMPACT_ATOMS: atom_id res chain seq x y z
N MET A 1 4.09 32.34 6.74
CA MET A 1 4.25 31.25 5.77
C MET A 1 5.27 31.66 4.72
N THR A 2 6.31 30.87 4.51
CA THR A 2 7.36 31.13 3.52
C THR A 2 6.88 30.79 2.10
N LYS A 3 7.55 31.33 1.08
CA LYS A 3 7.27 31.00 -0.33
C LYS A 3 7.39 29.48 -0.60
N GLN A 4 8.33 28.82 0.08
CA GLN A 4 8.54 27.37 -0.02
C GLN A 4 7.40 26.58 0.62
N GLU A 5 6.93 26.97 1.81
CA GLU A 5 5.79 26.32 2.47
C GLU A 5 4.51 26.41 1.63
N ARG A 6 4.27 27.57 0.99
CA ARG A 6 3.13 27.74 0.09
C ARG A 6 3.25 26.84 -1.13
N ALA A 7 4.44 26.77 -1.75
CA ALA A 7 4.68 25.90 -2.91
C ALA A 7 4.52 24.41 -2.56
N ALA A 8 4.97 23.98 -1.38
CA ALA A 8 4.79 22.61 -0.90
C ALA A 8 3.31 22.26 -0.71
N ARG A 9 2.54 23.12 -0.03
CA ARG A 9 1.09 22.92 0.16
C ARG A 9 0.33 22.86 -1.16
N THR A 10 0.67 23.73 -2.11
CA THR A 10 0.07 23.69 -3.46
C THR A 10 0.37 22.37 -4.17
N ARG A 11 1.62 21.89 -4.08
CA ARG A 11 2.02 20.61 -4.68
C ARG A 11 1.25 19.43 -4.06
N GLU A 12 1.10 19.41 -2.73
CA GLU A 12 0.31 18.39 -2.02
C GLU A 12 -1.16 18.42 -2.42
N ALA A 13 -1.76 19.60 -2.54
CA ALA A 13 -3.15 19.76 -2.99
C ALA A 13 -3.36 19.25 -4.42
N LEU A 14 -2.41 19.54 -5.31
CA LEU A 14 -2.41 19.02 -6.69
C LEU A 14 -2.30 17.49 -6.73
N ILE A 15 -1.42 16.90 -5.93
CA ILE A 15 -1.27 15.43 -5.87
C ILE A 15 -2.55 14.78 -5.35
N ARG A 16 -3.15 15.32 -4.29
CA ARG A 16 -4.42 14.79 -3.76
C ARG A 16 -5.55 14.90 -4.78
N SER A 17 -5.72 16.06 -5.40
CA SER A 17 -6.74 16.24 -6.45
C SER A 17 -6.51 15.33 -7.66
N ALA A 18 -5.24 15.12 -8.04
CA ALA A 18 -4.88 14.18 -9.08
C ALA A 18 -5.23 12.73 -8.72
N ALA A 19 -4.91 12.32 -7.49
CA ALA A 19 -5.28 10.98 -7.01
C ALA A 19 -6.78 10.75 -7.06
N GLU A 20 -7.60 11.71 -6.62
CA GLU A 20 -9.06 11.63 -6.70
C GLU A 20 -9.58 11.52 -8.13
N GLU A 21 -9.01 12.32 -9.05
CA GLU A 21 -9.37 12.30 -10.47
C GLU A 21 -8.98 10.97 -11.13
N PHE A 22 -7.79 10.44 -10.82
CA PHE A 22 -7.31 9.15 -11.31
C PHE A 22 -8.09 7.97 -10.71
N ASP A 23 -8.47 8.03 -9.43
CA ASP A 23 -9.25 6.99 -8.77
C ASP A 23 -10.67 6.90 -9.37
N ARG A 24 -11.27 8.04 -9.71
CA ARG A 24 -12.64 8.12 -10.25
C ARG A 24 -12.73 7.81 -11.75
N HIS A 25 -11.84 8.38 -12.55
CA HIS A 25 -11.95 8.34 -14.01
C HIS A 25 -10.90 7.44 -14.68
N GLY A 26 -9.94 6.94 -13.91
CA GLY A 26 -8.77 6.25 -14.44
C GLY A 26 -7.78 7.21 -15.11
N TYR A 27 -6.56 6.70 -15.35
CA TYR A 27 -5.49 7.50 -15.95
C TYR A 27 -5.88 8.07 -17.30
N THR A 28 -6.45 7.30 -18.22
CA THR A 28 -6.70 7.76 -19.60
C THR A 28 -7.66 8.95 -19.66
N LEU A 29 -8.78 8.90 -18.93
CA LEU A 29 -9.84 9.91 -19.01
C LEU A 29 -9.61 11.14 -18.11
N ALA A 30 -8.74 11.03 -17.10
CA ALA A 30 -8.42 12.13 -16.19
C ALA A 30 -7.92 13.39 -16.92
N LYS A 31 -8.38 14.58 -16.50
CA LYS A 31 -8.01 15.85 -17.15
C LYS A 31 -7.18 16.74 -16.25
N LEU A 32 -6.07 17.29 -16.75
CA LEU A 32 -5.24 18.26 -16.01
C LEU A 32 -6.04 19.48 -15.54
N SER A 33 -7.03 19.92 -16.32
CA SER A 33 -7.93 21.02 -15.94
C SER A 33 -8.83 20.67 -14.76
N ALA A 34 -9.29 19.42 -14.66
CA ALA A 34 -10.06 18.94 -13.52
C ALA A 34 -9.19 18.88 -12.25
N ILE A 35 -7.93 18.45 -12.40
CA ILE A 35 -6.94 18.41 -11.31
C ILE A 35 -6.62 19.81 -10.78
N SER A 36 -6.36 20.79 -11.67
CA SER A 36 -6.09 22.16 -11.21
C SER A 36 -7.31 22.76 -10.51
N THR A 37 -8.51 22.52 -11.05
CA THR A 37 -9.76 22.97 -10.45
C THR A 37 -10.00 22.34 -9.08
N GLY A 38 -9.83 21.03 -8.94
CA GLY A 38 -10.02 20.32 -7.67
C GLY A 38 -8.99 20.70 -6.61
N ALA A 39 -7.78 21.07 -7.01
CA ALA A 39 -6.77 21.61 -6.10
C ALA A 39 -6.98 23.09 -5.75
N GLY A 40 -7.96 23.77 -6.36
CA GLY A 40 -8.22 25.20 -6.13
C GLY A 40 -7.15 26.13 -6.71
N VAL A 41 -6.49 25.73 -7.79
CA VAL A 41 -5.39 26.48 -8.41
C VAL A 41 -5.61 26.72 -9.90
N SER A 42 -4.93 27.72 -10.46
CA SER A 42 -5.00 27.97 -11.90
C SER A 42 -4.29 26.88 -12.71
N PRO A 43 -4.66 26.66 -13.98
CA PRO A 43 -3.92 25.75 -14.87
C PRO A 43 -2.43 26.11 -14.97
N GLY A 44 -2.09 27.40 -14.98
CA GLY A 44 -0.70 27.86 -14.99
C GLY A 44 0.07 27.47 -13.71
N ALA A 45 -0.59 27.49 -12.55
CA ALA A 45 0.01 27.02 -11.30
C ALA A 45 0.25 25.51 -11.31
N LEU A 46 -0.64 24.71 -11.91
CA LEU A 46 -0.39 23.29 -12.12
C LEU A 46 0.84 23.07 -12.99
N HIS A 47 0.93 23.76 -14.13
CA HIS A 47 2.06 23.64 -15.06
C HIS A 47 3.39 24.12 -14.47
N PHE A 48 3.36 25.01 -13.48
CA PHE A 48 4.55 25.38 -12.71
C PHE A 48 5.08 24.22 -11.85
N HIS A 49 4.20 23.33 -11.35
CA HIS A 49 4.58 22.19 -10.53
C HIS A 49 4.79 20.89 -11.32
N PHE A 50 4.06 20.71 -12.41
CA PHE A 50 4.08 19.49 -13.21
C PHE A 50 3.99 19.82 -14.70
N GLU A 51 5.00 19.40 -15.46
CA GLU A 51 5.08 19.68 -16.89
C GLU A 51 3.90 19.08 -17.67
N ASN A 52 3.51 17.86 -17.34
CA ASN A 52 2.52 17.09 -18.07
C ASN A 52 1.79 16.09 -17.15
N LYS A 53 0.75 15.43 -17.69
CA LYS A 53 -0.05 14.43 -16.98
C LYS A 53 0.76 13.23 -16.47
N PRO A 54 1.72 12.65 -17.24
CA PRO A 54 2.65 11.65 -16.71
C PRO A 54 3.43 12.12 -15.46
N ALA A 55 3.91 13.36 -15.44
CA ALA A 55 4.63 13.91 -14.28
C ALA A 55 3.75 13.98 -13.02
N VAL A 56 2.47 14.33 -13.18
CA VAL A 56 1.49 14.30 -12.08
C VAL A 56 1.25 12.87 -11.60
N ALA A 57 1.05 11.91 -12.51
CA ALA A 57 0.84 10.52 -12.16
C ALA A 57 2.04 9.90 -11.44
N ALA A 58 3.26 10.15 -11.93
CA ALA A 58 4.49 9.72 -11.27
C ALA A 58 4.62 10.29 -9.85
N ALA A 59 4.18 11.52 -9.61
CA ALA A 59 4.16 12.10 -8.28
C ALA A 59 3.15 11.39 -7.35
N VAL A 60 1.95 11.08 -7.83
CA VAL A 60 0.95 10.30 -7.06
C VAL A 60 1.50 8.91 -6.70
N GLU A 61 2.12 8.22 -7.66
CA GLU A 61 2.76 6.92 -7.42
C GLU A 61 3.91 6.99 -6.41
N HIS A 62 4.74 8.03 -6.50
CA HIS A 62 5.86 8.22 -5.57
C HIS A 62 5.38 8.47 -4.13
N GLU A 63 4.33 9.27 -3.95
CA GLU A 63 3.73 9.47 -2.62
C GLU A 63 3.12 8.17 -2.08
N ALA A 64 2.44 7.40 -2.93
CA ALA A 64 1.91 6.08 -2.55
C ALA A 64 3.02 5.11 -2.13
N SER A 65 4.09 4.99 -2.93
CA SER A 65 5.28 4.19 -2.60
C SER A 65 5.88 4.60 -1.26
N THR A 66 6.06 5.91 -1.05
CA THR A 66 6.62 6.45 0.19
C THR A 66 5.77 6.10 1.40
N ALA A 67 4.44 6.24 1.30
CA ALA A 67 3.51 5.90 2.37
C ALA A 67 3.52 4.39 2.70
N LEU A 68 3.43 3.52 1.68
CA LEU A 68 3.45 2.06 1.85
C LEU A 68 4.77 1.58 2.46
N ARG A 69 5.91 2.03 1.94
CA ARG A 69 7.23 1.72 2.51
C ARG A 69 7.39 2.24 3.93
N ARG A 70 6.81 3.40 4.26
CA ARG A 70 6.82 3.93 5.63
C ARG A 70 6.02 3.04 6.57
N ALA A 71 4.83 2.58 6.16
CA ALA A 71 4.01 1.68 6.97
C ALA A 71 4.72 0.35 7.22
N ALA A 72 5.27 -0.28 6.18
CA ALA A 72 6.04 -1.52 6.33
C ALA A 72 7.25 -1.35 7.29
N ARG A 73 7.97 -0.23 7.19
CA ARG A 73 9.07 0.08 8.13
C ARG A 73 8.61 0.27 9.58
N VAL A 74 7.43 0.87 9.81
CA VAL A 74 6.89 1.04 11.16
C VAL A 74 6.58 -0.30 11.78
N VAL A 75 5.93 -1.19 11.02
CA VAL A 75 5.64 -2.57 11.44
C VAL A 75 6.93 -3.34 11.71
N HIS A 76 7.92 -3.27 10.82
CA HIS A 76 9.21 -3.96 11.00
C HIS A 76 9.94 -3.58 12.30
N ARG A 77 9.85 -2.32 12.74
CA ARG A 77 10.51 -1.88 13.98
C ARG A 77 9.86 -2.40 15.27
N GLN A 78 8.68 -3.02 15.20
CA GLN A 78 8.02 -3.58 16.37
C GLN A 78 8.71 -4.85 16.88
N GLY A 79 9.61 -5.46 16.10
CA GLY A 79 10.44 -6.57 16.54
C GLY A 79 9.70 -7.91 16.67
N SER A 80 8.50 -8.02 16.10
CA SER A 80 7.76 -9.28 16.03
C SER A 80 8.39 -10.24 15.02
N ASP A 81 8.19 -11.54 15.26
CA ASP A 81 8.59 -12.65 14.39
C ASP A 81 8.14 -12.47 12.94
N ALA A 82 8.85 -13.08 11.99
CA ALA A 82 8.70 -12.76 10.57
C ALA A 82 7.28 -13.01 10.01
N LEU A 83 6.57 -14.04 10.49
CA LEU A 83 5.18 -14.33 10.10
C LEU A 83 4.18 -13.32 10.69
N GLN A 84 4.39 -12.88 11.94
CA GLN A 84 3.58 -11.82 12.53
C GLN A 84 3.82 -10.50 11.80
N ASN A 85 5.08 -10.20 11.49
CA ASN A 85 5.46 -9.01 10.76
C ASN A 85 4.78 -8.93 9.37
N LEU A 86 4.71 -10.07 8.68
CA LEU A 86 4.03 -10.18 7.40
C LEU A 86 2.53 -9.93 7.54
N THR A 87 1.90 -10.54 8.56
CA THR A 87 0.48 -10.35 8.90
C THR A 87 0.16 -8.88 9.18
N ASP A 88 0.95 -8.25 10.06
CA ASP A 88 0.82 -6.84 10.45
C ASP A 88 1.03 -5.90 9.26
N THR A 89 1.99 -6.22 8.40
CA THR A 89 2.25 -5.43 7.19
C THR A 89 1.05 -5.51 6.26
N THR A 90 0.47 -6.69 6.01
CA THR A 90 -0.73 -6.81 5.18
C THR A 90 -1.90 -5.99 5.73
N HIS A 91 -2.15 -6.02 7.03
CA HIS A 91 -3.17 -5.17 7.68
C HIS A 91 -2.89 -3.68 7.49
N ALA A 92 -1.64 -3.25 7.69
CA ALA A 92 -1.24 -1.86 7.54
C ALA A 92 -1.43 -1.36 6.09
N LEU A 93 -1.06 -2.17 5.09
CA LEU A 93 -1.22 -1.82 3.68
C LEU A 93 -2.70 -1.81 3.27
N ALA A 94 -3.49 -2.80 3.70
CA ALA A 94 -4.93 -2.86 3.43
C ALA A 94 -5.64 -1.61 3.98
N ARG A 95 -5.29 -1.19 5.20
CA ARG A 95 -5.82 0.04 5.79
C ARG A 95 -5.49 1.28 4.96
N LEU A 96 -4.24 1.44 4.54
CA LEU A 96 -3.84 2.59 3.71
C LEU A 96 -4.56 2.61 2.36
N LEU A 97 -4.69 1.46 1.69
CA LEU A 97 -5.41 1.34 0.42
C LEU A 97 -6.91 1.69 0.58
N ARG A 98 -7.51 1.40 1.74
CA ARG A 98 -8.91 1.75 2.04
C ARG A 98 -9.07 3.23 2.39
N GLU A 99 -8.20 3.78 3.22
CA GLU A 99 -8.39 5.09 3.85
C GLU A 99 -7.73 6.26 3.10
N ASP A 100 -6.66 6.02 2.32
CA ASP A 100 -5.91 7.07 1.63
C ASP A 100 -6.06 6.97 0.10
N VAL A 101 -6.74 7.94 -0.49
CA VAL A 101 -6.97 8.02 -1.95
C VAL A 101 -5.66 8.16 -2.73
N VAL A 102 -4.63 8.81 -2.18
CA VAL A 102 -3.33 8.95 -2.84
C VAL A 102 -2.64 7.60 -2.93
N VAL A 103 -2.66 6.84 -1.83
CA VAL A 103 -2.09 5.49 -1.81
C VAL A 103 -2.85 4.57 -2.75
N ARG A 104 -4.18 4.57 -2.71
CA ARG A 104 -5.02 3.74 -3.58
C ARG A 104 -4.83 4.07 -5.06
N ALA A 105 -4.90 5.35 -5.44
CA ALA A 105 -4.72 5.78 -6.82
C ALA A 105 -3.30 5.47 -7.30
N GLY A 106 -2.26 5.78 -6.51
CA GLY A 106 -0.87 5.50 -6.87
C GLY A 106 -0.58 4.00 -7.01
N TYR A 107 -1.13 3.17 -6.12
CA TYR A 107 -1.03 1.71 -6.24
C TYR A 107 -1.62 1.23 -7.56
N ARG A 108 -2.85 1.67 -7.89
CA ARG A 108 -3.55 1.30 -9.14
C ARG A 108 -2.82 1.81 -10.39
N LEU A 109 -2.22 3.00 -10.34
CA LEU A 109 -1.44 3.59 -11.43
C LEU A 109 -0.17 2.81 -11.71
N SER A 110 0.63 2.50 -10.68
CA SER A 110 1.87 1.69 -10.80
C SER A 110 1.63 0.29 -11.39
N CYS A 111 0.38 -0.14 -11.30
CA CYS A 111 -0.11 -1.45 -11.71
C CYS A 111 -0.76 -1.44 -13.11
N SER A 112 -1.00 -0.26 -13.67
CA SER A 112 -1.71 -0.08 -14.93
C SER A 112 -0.74 -0.12 -16.11
N ARG A 113 -1.10 -0.86 -17.15
CA ARG A 113 -0.31 -0.93 -18.40
C ARG A 113 -0.26 0.41 -19.15
N GLY A 114 -1.17 1.35 -18.82
CA GLY A 114 -1.32 2.64 -19.49
C GLY A 114 -0.43 3.77 -18.96
N CYS A 115 0.21 3.58 -17.80
CA CYS A 115 1.18 4.52 -17.25
C CYS A 115 2.44 3.70 -16.93
N ARG A 116 3.44 3.73 -17.82
CA ARG A 116 4.72 3.05 -17.58
C ARG A 116 5.63 4.01 -16.84
N THR A 117 5.61 3.94 -15.52
CA THR A 117 6.68 4.46 -14.67
C THR A 117 7.64 3.32 -14.33
N ASP A 118 8.77 3.66 -13.70
CA ASP A 118 9.74 2.66 -13.24
C ASP A 118 9.29 1.93 -11.96
N LEU A 119 8.22 2.38 -11.30
CA LEU A 119 7.74 1.82 -10.03
C LEU A 119 6.70 0.70 -10.27
N ASN A 120 6.91 -0.44 -9.62
CA ASN A 120 5.94 -1.55 -9.61
C ASN A 120 5.67 -1.97 -8.17
N LEU A 121 4.62 -1.40 -7.56
CA LEU A 121 4.31 -1.64 -6.15
C LEU A 121 3.87 -3.07 -5.85
N ARG A 122 3.33 -3.80 -6.83
CA ARG A 122 3.07 -5.25 -6.70
C ARG A 122 4.35 -6.06 -6.63
N GLN A 123 5.36 -5.70 -7.42
CA GLN A 123 6.66 -6.35 -7.35
C GLN A 123 7.37 -6.05 -6.03
N GLU A 124 7.30 -4.80 -5.55
CA GLU A 124 7.83 -4.45 -4.22
C GLU A 124 7.16 -5.26 -3.11
N TRP A 125 5.82 -5.42 -3.17
CA TRP A 125 5.10 -6.27 -2.23
C TRP A 125 5.54 -7.74 -2.32
N GLN A 126 5.67 -8.30 -3.53
CA GLN A 126 6.17 -9.66 -3.73
C GLN A 126 7.56 -9.86 -3.11
N SER A 127 8.49 -8.92 -3.32
CA SER A 127 9.81 -8.97 -2.70
C SER A 127 9.74 -8.92 -1.18
N CYS A 128 8.84 -8.11 -0.62
CA CYS A 128 8.62 -8.05 0.83
C CYS A 128 8.13 -9.40 1.39
N VAL A 129 7.12 -10.01 0.76
CA VAL A 129 6.61 -11.33 1.15
C VAL A 129 7.72 -12.39 1.07
N GLN A 130 8.48 -12.41 -0.02
CA GLN A 130 9.59 -13.35 -0.22
C GLN A 130 10.64 -13.22 0.89
N GLN A 131 11.00 -11.98 1.24
CA GLN A 131 11.95 -11.73 2.32
C GLN A 131 11.42 -12.21 3.68
N ARG A 132 10.18 -11.88 4.04
CA ARG A 132 9.57 -12.31 5.31
C ARG A 132 9.46 -13.83 5.42
N LEU A 133 9.08 -14.52 4.35
CA LEU A 133 9.02 -15.98 4.35
C LEU A 133 10.41 -16.62 4.40
N ALA A 134 11.45 -15.98 3.85
CA ALA A 134 12.83 -16.45 4.03
C ALA A 134 13.28 -16.32 5.49
N GLU A 135 13.03 -15.17 6.11
CA GLU A 135 13.36 -14.94 7.53
C GLU A 135 12.61 -15.91 8.44
N ALA A 136 11.32 -16.18 8.17
CA ALA A 136 10.56 -17.19 8.90
C ALA A 136 11.12 -18.60 8.75
N ALA A 137 11.72 -18.92 7.60
CA ALA A 137 12.39 -20.20 7.37
C ALA A 137 13.68 -20.30 8.22
N ASP A 138 14.47 -19.22 8.23
CA ASP A 138 15.70 -19.11 9.02
C ASP A 138 15.43 -19.15 10.54
N GLU A 139 14.28 -18.61 10.97
CA GLU A 139 13.78 -18.66 12.35
C GLU A 139 13.18 -20.03 12.73
N GLY A 140 13.04 -20.97 11.78
CA GLY A 140 12.43 -22.28 12.02
C GLY A 140 10.92 -22.23 12.27
N LEU A 141 10.26 -21.15 11.88
CA LEU A 141 8.83 -20.93 12.09
C LEU A 141 7.96 -21.54 10.99
N LEU A 142 8.52 -21.95 9.86
CA LEU A 142 7.75 -22.52 8.75
C LEU A 142 7.39 -23.99 8.96
N ALA A 143 6.15 -24.35 8.60
CA ALA A 143 5.68 -25.72 8.61
C ALA A 143 6.45 -26.60 7.61
N THR A 144 6.94 -27.75 8.07
CA THR A 144 7.56 -28.75 7.19
C THR A 144 6.47 -29.57 6.48
N GLY A 145 6.16 -29.28 5.21
CA GLY A 145 5.27 -30.11 4.41
C GLY A 145 4.40 -29.42 3.35
N HIS A 146 4.33 -28.08 3.36
CA HIS A 146 3.47 -27.33 2.44
C HIS A 146 4.28 -26.69 1.30
N GLY A 147 4.49 -27.42 0.19
CA GLY A 147 5.10 -26.90 -1.04
C GLY A 147 6.52 -26.32 -0.87
N GLY A 148 7.09 -25.79 -1.95
CA GLY A 148 8.34 -25.01 -1.83
C GLY A 148 8.05 -23.60 -1.29
N GLN A 149 9.04 -22.94 -0.70
CA GLN A 149 8.93 -21.54 -0.25
C GLN A 149 8.39 -20.60 -1.35
N GLN A 150 8.72 -20.88 -2.61
CA GLN A 150 8.22 -20.13 -3.77
C GLN A 150 6.70 -20.28 -3.98
N ASP A 151 6.11 -21.44 -3.67
CA ASP A 151 4.67 -21.65 -3.78
C ASP A 151 3.92 -20.90 -2.68
N LEU A 152 4.51 -20.84 -1.47
CA LEU A 152 3.99 -20.04 -0.37
C LEU A 152 4.00 -18.54 -0.71
N VAL A 153 5.10 -18.03 -1.26
CA VAL A 153 5.20 -16.63 -1.75
C VAL A 153 4.11 -16.35 -2.77
N ARG A 154 3.97 -17.21 -3.80
CA ARG A 154 2.96 -17.05 -4.85
C ARG A 154 1.54 -17.06 -4.28
N THR A 155 1.28 -17.92 -3.32
CA THR A 155 -0.04 -18.04 -2.67
C THR A 155 -0.39 -16.77 -1.89
N VAL A 156 0.52 -16.29 -1.04
CA VAL A 156 0.32 -15.06 -0.25
C VAL A 156 0.16 -13.85 -1.16
N VAL A 157 1.03 -13.69 -2.16
CA VAL A 157 0.98 -12.56 -3.11
C VAL A 157 -0.30 -12.61 -3.93
N ALA A 158 -0.69 -13.78 -4.47
CA ALA A 158 -1.91 -13.92 -5.25
C ALA A 158 -3.16 -13.59 -4.42
N ALA A 159 -3.23 -14.07 -3.18
CA ALA A 159 -4.36 -13.81 -2.30
C ALA A 159 -4.47 -12.32 -1.95
N THR A 160 -3.38 -11.69 -1.50
CA THR A 160 -3.36 -10.27 -1.11
C THR A 160 -3.59 -9.32 -2.27
N VAL A 161 -2.99 -9.58 -3.45
CA VAL A 161 -3.25 -8.81 -4.68
C VAL A 161 -4.69 -9.03 -5.16
N GLY A 162 -5.22 -10.25 -5.01
CA GLY A 162 -6.62 -10.55 -5.32
C GLY A 162 -7.60 -9.72 -4.49
N LEU A 163 -7.37 -9.60 -3.18
CA LEU A 163 -8.17 -8.74 -2.30
C LEU A 163 -8.14 -7.27 -2.75
N GLU A 164 -6.96 -6.73 -3.09
CA GLU A 164 -6.87 -5.35 -3.62
C GLU A 164 -7.62 -5.18 -4.94
N ALA A 165 -7.49 -6.14 -5.86
CA ALA A 165 -8.14 -6.06 -7.16
C ALA A 165 -9.67 -6.07 -7.03
N LEU A 166 -10.21 -6.93 -6.16
CA LEU A 166 -11.64 -7.05 -5.88
C LEU A 166 -12.20 -5.85 -5.09
N CYS A 167 -11.35 -5.15 -4.33
CA CYS A 167 -11.73 -3.95 -3.57
C CYS A 167 -12.26 -2.80 -4.44
N ARG A 168 -12.00 -2.82 -5.75
CA ARG A 168 -12.52 -1.79 -6.67
C ARG A 168 -14.03 -1.72 -6.68
N ASP A 169 -14.69 -2.87 -6.65
CA ASP A 169 -16.14 -2.98 -6.75
C ASP A 169 -16.80 -3.08 -5.37
N ASN A 170 -16.11 -3.68 -4.40
CA ASN A 170 -16.58 -3.78 -3.03
C ASN A 170 -15.44 -3.49 -2.02
N GLY A 171 -15.54 -2.36 -1.31
CA GLY A 171 -14.57 -1.96 -0.29
C GLY A 171 -14.39 -2.94 0.87
N GLU A 172 -15.34 -3.87 1.07
CA GLU A 172 -15.25 -4.91 2.11
C GLU A 172 -14.09 -5.88 1.89
N TRP A 173 -13.59 -6.05 0.66
CA TRP A 173 -12.47 -6.96 0.37
C TRP A 173 -11.15 -6.57 1.06
N LEU A 174 -11.00 -5.30 1.48
CA LEU A 174 -9.89 -4.82 2.31
C LEU A 174 -10.35 -4.42 3.72
N SER A 175 -11.49 -4.94 4.18
CA SER A 175 -11.92 -4.79 5.57
C SER A 175 -10.97 -5.54 6.52
N PRO A 176 -10.82 -5.09 7.77
CA PRO A 176 -10.05 -5.82 8.77
C PRO A 176 -10.49 -7.28 8.88
N ASP A 177 -11.80 -7.54 8.89
CA ASP A 177 -12.35 -8.90 9.02
C ASP A 177 -11.96 -9.82 7.86
N THR A 178 -11.96 -9.31 6.62
CA THR A 178 -11.52 -10.08 5.45
C THR A 178 -10.03 -10.39 5.50
N VAL A 179 -9.21 -9.41 5.88
CA VAL A 179 -7.76 -9.61 6.00
C VAL A 179 -7.43 -10.57 7.16
N THR A 180 -8.12 -10.46 8.29
CA THR A 180 -8.03 -11.42 9.39
C THR A 180 -8.47 -12.82 8.96
N GLY A 181 -9.56 -12.92 8.20
CA GLY A 181 -10.03 -14.18 7.64
C GLY A 181 -8.98 -14.85 6.75
N LEU A 182 -8.32 -14.07 5.88
CA LEU A 182 -7.22 -14.54 5.05
C LEU A 182 -6.10 -15.16 5.90
N TRP A 183 -5.61 -14.43 6.91
CA TRP A 183 -4.51 -14.90 7.75
C TRP A 183 -4.91 -16.08 8.64
N ARG A 184 -6.15 -16.11 9.13
CA ARG A 184 -6.69 -17.28 9.86
C ARG A 184 -6.66 -18.56 9.01
N THR A 185 -6.80 -18.44 7.69
CA THR A 185 -6.67 -19.58 6.76
C THR A 185 -5.22 -19.88 6.40
N LEU A 186 -4.38 -18.85 6.19
CA LEU A 186 -3.00 -19.04 5.73
C LEU A 186 -2.03 -19.46 6.84
N LEU A 187 -2.15 -18.90 8.05
CA LEU A 187 -1.20 -19.16 9.15
C LEU A 187 -1.07 -20.64 9.51
N PRO A 188 -2.15 -21.45 9.61
CA PRO A 188 -2.02 -22.88 9.90
C PRO A 188 -1.25 -23.67 8.83
N MET A 189 -1.20 -23.19 7.58
CA MET A 189 -0.41 -23.79 6.50
C MET A 189 1.04 -23.32 6.51
N LEU A 190 1.28 -22.10 7.01
CA LEU A 190 2.59 -21.45 7.00
C LEU A 190 3.40 -21.75 8.26
N ALA A 191 2.79 -21.72 9.43
CA ALA A 191 3.49 -21.78 10.72
C ALA A 191 3.66 -23.23 11.22
N ALA A 192 4.82 -23.52 11.81
CA ALA A 192 5.03 -24.72 12.59
C ALA A 192 4.05 -24.75 13.79
N PRO A 193 3.60 -25.93 14.23
CA PRO A 193 2.56 -26.04 15.27
C PRO A 193 2.87 -25.26 16.56
N GLY A 194 4.14 -25.21 16.97
CA GLY A 194 4.56 -24.47 18.17
C GLY A 194 4.66 -22.94 18.01
N ALA A 195 4.71 -22.44 16.78
CA ALA A 195 4.73 -21.01 16.48
C ALA A 195 3.32 -20.42 16.31
N LEU A 196 2.35 -21.25 15.90
CA LEU A 196 1.01 -20.80 15.54
C LEU A 196 0.28 -20.10 16.69
N ASP A 197 0.45 -20.59 17.93
CA ASP A 197 -0.23 -20.04 19.12
C ASP A 197 0.24 -18.62 19.47
N ALA A 198 1.43 -18.21 19.03
CA ALA A 198 1.99 -16.89 19.26
C ALA A 198 1.58 -15.86 18.19
N LEU A 199 0.93 -16.30 17.11
CA LEU A 199 0.57 -15.46 15.98
C LEU A 199 -0.88 -14.96 16.10
N ASP A 200 -1.08 -13.66 15.89
CA ASP A 200 -2.39 -13.04 15.83
C ASP A 200 -2.80 -12.76 14.37
N PRO A 201 -3.79 -13.49 13.81
CA PRO A 201 -4.30 -13.23 12.46
C PRO A 201 -4.99 -11.86 12.32
N ALA A 202 -5.43 -11.24 13.42
CA ALA A 202 -5.98 -9.88 13.41
C ALA A 202 -4.90 -8.79 13.33
N GLY A 203 -3.62 -9.20 13.39
CA GLY A 203 -2.49 -8.32 13.47
C GLY A 203 -2.28 -7.81 14.89
N SER A 204 -1.04 -7.47 15.21
CA SER A 204 -0.67 -6.89 16.49
C SER A 204 -1.44 -5.58 16.69
N PRO A 205 -1.98 -5.32 17.90
CA PRO A 205 -2.61 -4.04 18.19
C PRO A 205 -1.58 -2.93 17.98
N ALA A 206 -1.76 -2.15 16.91
CA ALA A 206 -0.90 -1.02 16.63
C ALA A 206 -0.97 -0.06 17.82
N VAL A 207 0.17 0.19 18.47
CA VAL A 207 0.32 1.37 19.33
C VAL A 207 -0.17 2.57 18.53
N PRO A 208 -1.19 3.32 19.01
CA PRO A 208 -1.84 4.34 18.20
C PRO A 208 -0.79 5.34 17.70
N ALA A 209 -0.82 5.60 16.39
CA ALA A 209 0.01 6.61 15.77
C ALA A 209 -0.17 7.91 16.56
N ALA A 210 0.91 8.39 17.17
CA ALA A 210 0.93 9.67 17.87
C ALA A 210 0.26 10.72 16.99
N ARG A 211 -0.86 11.26 17.47
CA ARG A 211 -1.55 12.40 16.87
C ARG A 211 -0.52 13.52 16.67
N THR A 212 -0.25 13.91 15.44
CA THR A 212 0.43 15.17 15.15
C THR A 212 -0.49 16.30 15.65
N PRO A 213 -0.02 17.26 16.46
CA PRO A 213 -0.86 18.39 16.83
C PRO A 213 -1.07 19.25 15.60
N VAL A 214 -2.34 19.58 15.34
CA VAL A 214 -2.73 20.65 14.43
C VAL A 214 -2.20 21.95 15.02
N VAL A 215 -1.30 22.60 14.29
CA VAL A 215 -1.01 24.05 14.41
C VAL A 215 -0.97 24.63 13.01
#